data_AF-A0A2U8WLW3-F1
#
_entry.id   AF-A0A2U8WLW3-F1
#
_cell.length_a   1.000
_cell.length_b   1.000
_cell.length_c   1.000
_cell.angle_alpha   90.00
_cell.angle_beta   90.00
_cell.angle_gamma   90.00
#
_symmetry.space_group_name_H-M   'P 1'
#
loop_
_entity.id
_entity.type
_entity.pdbx_description
1 polymer ?
#
loop_
_entity_poly.entity_id
_entity_poly.type
_entity_poly.pdbx_seq_one_letter_code
_entity_poly.pdbx_strand_id
1 'polypeptide(L)'
;MSLFLVAATISSAPLIEQAVNEKYANENYRLERGQWIVSAHGMTVMQVAKSLGIGEENAPNMLAIVVLIANYWGRHDRDLWEWMKIKLEDQHG
;
A
#
# COMPACT_ATOMS: atom_id res chain seq x y z
N MET A 1 -4.24 9.28 8.51
CA MET A 1 -4.19 8.19 7.51
C MET A 1 -3.88 6.85 8.15
N SER A 2 -4.47 5.77 7.65
CA SER A 2 -4.06 4.40 7.99
C SER A 2 -3.01 3.92 6.98
N LEU A 3 -2.06 3.11 7.42
CA LEU A 3 -1.04 2.54 6.54
C LEU A 3 -1.37 1.08 6.20
N PHE A 4 -1.13 0.71 4.96
CA PHE A 4 -1.42 -0.62 4.43
C PHE A 4 -0.20 -1.17 3.71
N LEU A 5 0.21 -2.39 4.05
CA LEU A 5 1.18 -3.14 3.25
C LEU A 5 0.45 -3.79 2.08
N VAL A 6 0.93 -3.55 0.86
CA VAL A 6 0.50 -4.24 -0.35
C VAL A 6 1.64 -5.13 -0.81
N ALA A 7 1.42 -6.44 -0.85
CA ALA A 7 2.41 -7.42 -1.30
C ALA A 7 1.85 -8.24 -2.46
N ALA A 8 2.39 -8.02 -3.65
CA ALA A 8 2.01 -8.68 -4.89
C ALA A 8 2.89 -9.89 -5.19
N THR A 9 2.33 -10.86 -5.92
CA THR A 9 3.15 -11.88 -6.58
C THR A 9 4.06 -11.23 -7.62
N ILE A 10 5.21 -11.84 -7.92
CA ILE A 10 6.19 -11.28 -8.88
C ILE A 10 5.55 -11.05 -10.26
N SER A 11 4.70 -11.98 -10.71
CA SER A 11 3.98 -11.88 -11.99
C SER A 11 2.99 -10.71 -12.02
N SER A 12 2.34 -10.40 -10.90
CA SER A 12 1.36 -9.32 -10.80
C SER A 12 1.99 -7.97 -10.44
N ALA A 13 3.25 -7.95 -9.98
CA ALA A 13 3.92 -6.74 -9.50
C ALA A 13 3.85 -5.55 -10.49
N PRO A 14 4.04 -5.71 -11.82
CA PRO A 14 3.93 -4.57 -12.74
C PRO A 14 2.51 -3.96 -12.80
N LEU A 15 1.47 -4.80 -12.78
CA LEU A 15 0.08 -4.33 -12.81
C LEU A 15 -0.31 -3.65 -11.49
N ILE A 16 0.14 -4.20 -10.37
CA ILE A 16 -0.08 -3.60 -9.05
C ILE A 16 0.72 -2.30 -8.92
N GLU A 17 1.94 -2.23 -9.44
CA GLU A 17 2.75 -1.00 -9.47
C GLU A 17 2.03 0.13 -10.21
N GLN A 18 1.47 -0.18 -11.38
CA GLN A 18 0.67 0.77 -12.14
C GLN A 18 -0.53 1.25 -11.33
N ALA A 19 -1.32 0.33 -10.77
CA ALA A 19 -2.51 0.68 -9.97
C ALA A 19 -2.16 1.51 -8.72
N VAL A 20 -1.07 1.16 -8.01
CA VAL A 20 -0.59 1.91 -6.85
C VAL A 20 -0.17 3.31 -7.25
N ASN A 21 0.61 3.47 -8.32
CA ASN A 21 1.06 4.77 -8.79
C ASN A 21 -0.11 5.65 -9.27
N GLU A 22 -1.12 5.07 -9.90
CA GLU A 22 -2.31 5.81 -10.36
C GLU A 22 -3.21 6.24 -9.21
N LYS A 23 -3.46 5.36 -8.23
CA LYS A 23 -4.41 5.61 -7.13
C LYS A 23 -3.80 6.32 -5.93
N TYR A 24 -2.49 6.16 -5.72
CA TYR A 24 -1.78 6.59 -4.53
C TYR A 24 -0.49 7.34 -4.86
N ALA A 25 -0.42 8.08 -5.96
CA ALA A 25 0.80 8.73 -6.49
C ALA A 25 1.70 9.40 -5.43
N ASN A 26 1.12 10.12 -4.45
CA ASN A 26 1.85 10.77 -3.35
C ASN A 26 1.61 10.14 -1.97
N GLU A 27 0.84 9.05 -1.97
CA GLU A 27 0.39 8.30 -0.79
C GLU A 27 0.89 6.86 -0.80
N ASN A 28 1.97 6.58 -1.54
CA ASN A 28 2.62 5.29 -1.52
C ASN A 28 4.13 5.42 -1.30
N TYR A 29 4.71 4.37 -0.75
CA TYR A 29 6.14 4.19 -0.60
C TYR A 29 6.50 2.79 -1.09
N ARG A 30 7.38 2.68 -2.10
CA ARG A 30 7.85 1.39 -2.59
C ARG A 30 8.95 0.85 -1.67
N LEU A 31 8.75 -0.36 -1.13
CA LEU A 31 9.75 -1.06 -0.33
C LEU A 31 10.74 -1.80 -1.23
N GLU A 32 10.19 -2.64 -2.10
CA GLU A 32 10.94 -3.40 -3.09
C GLU A 32 10.04 -3.75 -4.29
N ARG A 33 10.51 -4.59 -5.21
CA ARG A 33 9.67 -5.03 -6.33
C ARG A 33 8.49 -5.86 -5.79
N GLY A 34 7.26 -5.44 -6.08
CA GLY A 34 6.06 -6.15 -5.66
C GLY A 34 5.60 -5.77 -4.25
N GLN A 35 6.25 -4.83 -3.56
CA GLN A 35 5.88 -4.44 -2.21
C GLN A 35 5.82 -2.92 -2.05
N TRP A 36 4.70 -2.45 -1.48
CA TRP A 36 4.45 -1.05 -1.23
C TRP A 36 3.79 -0.86 0.13
N ILE A 37 4.04 0.28 0.76
CA ILE A 37 3.18 0.81 1.80
C ILE A 37 2.31 1.88 1.18
N VAL A 38 1.01 1.82 1.44
CA VAL A 38 0.01 2.78 0.99
C VAL A 38 -0.60 3.49 2.20
N SER A 39 -0.73 4.80 2.11
CA SER A 39 -1.45 5.66 3.05
C SER A 39 -2.85 5.93 2.51
N ALA A 40 -3.89 5.68 3.32
CA ALA A 40 -5.26 5.96 2.93
C ALA A 40 -6.10 6.45 4.11
N HIS A 41 -6.94 7.47 3.86
CA HIS A 41 -7.85 8.04 4.86
C HIS A 41 -9.18 7.28 4.90
N GLY A 42 -9.62 6.84 6.08
CA GLY A 42 -10.97 6.28 6.27
C GLY A 42 -11.29 5.01 5.47
N MET A 43 -10.27 4.36 4.88
CA MET A 43 -10.45 3.14 4.08
C MET A 43 -10.16 1.89 4.91
N THR A 44 -10.90 0.83 4.65
CA THR A 44 -10.65 -0.52 5.14
C THR A 44 -9.68 -1.25 4.21
N VAL A 45 -9.10 -2.36 4.70
CA VAL A 45 -8.25 -3.26 3.90
C VAL A 45 -8.94 -3.68 2.60
N MET A 46 -10.23 -4.03 2.66
CA MET A 46 -11.00 -4.43 1.49
C MET A 46 -11.20 -3.28 0.50
N GLN A 47 -11.46 -2.05 0.98
CA GLN A 47 -11.59 -0.89 0.09
C GLN A 47 -10.27 -0.55 -0.60
N VAL A 48 -9.14 -0.65 0.09
CA VAL A 48 -7.80 -0.48 -0.51
C VAL A 48 -7.57 -1.55 -1.58
N ALA A 49 -7.80 -2.83 -1.26
CA ALA A 49 -7.65 -3.93 -2.21
C ALA A 49 -8.48 -3.72 -3.49
N LYS A 50 -9.78 -3.41 -3.33
CA LYS A 50 -10.68 -3.13 -4.47
C LYS A 50 -10.27 -1.92 -5.28
N SER A 51 -9.77 -0.86 -4.64
CA SER A 51 -9.31 0.34 -5.35
C SER A 51 -8.12 0.05 -6.27
N LEU A 52 -7.33 -0.97 -5.93
CA LEU A 52 -6.22 -1.50 -6.71
C LEU A 52 -6.66 -2.61 -7.69
N GLY A 53 -7.94 -2.96 -7.75
CA GLY A 53 -8.45 -4.05 -8.61
C GLY A 53 -8.15 -5.46 -8.09
N ILE A 54 -7.67 -5.61 -6.86
CA ILE A 54 -7.36 -6.90 -6.24
C ILE A 54 -8.67 -7.58 -5.81
N GLY A 55 -8.88 -8.81 -6.28
CA GLY A 55 -10.08 -9.61 -5.95
C GLY A 55 -11.31 -9.27 -6.79
N GLU A 56 -11.17 -8.42 -7.82
CA GLU A 56 -12.23 -8.15 -8.80
C GLU A 56 -12.27 -9.26 -9.86
N GLU A 57 -13.48 -9.73 -10.21
CA GLU A 57 -13.67 -10.84 -11.18
C GLU A 57 -13.12 -10.49 -12.57
N ASN A 58 -13.18 -9.22 -12.96
CA ASN A 58 -12.70 -8.73 -14.25
C ASN A 58 -11.18 -8.50 -14.29
N ALA A 59 -10.47 -8.71 -13.18
CA ALA A 59 -9.02 -8.51 -13.07
C ALA A 59 -8.32 -9.69 -12.36
N PRO A 60 -8.48 -10.94 -12.84
CA PRO A 60 -8.00 -12.13 -12.14
C PRO A 60 -6.47 -12.18 -11.99
N ASN A 61 -5.74 -11.38 -12.76
CA ASN A 61 -4.28 -11.30 -12.71
C ASN A 61 -3.75 -10.31 -11.64
N MET A 62 -4.62 -9.62 -10.90
CA MET A 62 -4.26 -8.69 -9.82
C MET A 62 -4.05 -9.45 -8.50
N LEU A 63 -3.01 -10.28 -8.45
CA LEU A 63 -2.71 -11.16 -7.31
C LEU A 63 -1.80 -10.44 -6.29
N ALA A 64 -2.40 -9.94 -5.23
CA ALA A 64 -1.71 -9.35 -4.09
C ALA A 64 -2.52 -9.54 -2.80
N ILE A 65 -1.85 -9.39 -1.66
CA ILE A 65 -2.48 -9.24 -0.35
C ILE A 65 -2.35 -7.80 0.14
N VAL A 66 -3.34 -7.35 0.89
CA VAL A 66 -3.33 -6.05 1.57
C VAL A 66 -3.48 -6.29 3.07
N VAL A 67 -2.65 -5.64 3.88
CA VAL A 67 -2.63 -5.80 5.34
C VAL A 67 -2.64 -4.42 5.99
N LEU A 68 -3.50 -4.22 6.99
CA LEU A 68 -3.46 -3.00 7.82
C LEU A 68 -2.23 -3.05 8.74
N ILE A 69 -1.42 -1.99 8.69
CA ILE A 69 -0.30 -1.82 9.60
C ILE A 69 -0.81 -1.16 10.89
N ALA A 70 -1.17 -1.99 11.87
CA ALA A 70 -1.62 -1.50 13.17
C ALA A 70 -0.45 -1.04 14.06
N ASN A 71 0.70 -1.72 13.97
CA ASN A 71 1.95 -1.42 14.67
C ASN A 71 3.13 -1.84 13.79
N TYR A 72 4.31 -1.25 14.00
CA TYR A 72 5.54 -1.61 13.30
C TYR A 72 6.75 -1.46 14.21
N TRP A 73 7.75 -2.33 14.02
CA TRP A 73 9.03 -2.30 14.72
C TRP A 73 10.08 -3.05 13.91
N GLY A 74 11.32 -2.58 13.88
CA GLY A 74 12.42 -3.25 13.19
C GLY A 74 13.54 -2.31 12.77
N ARG A 75 14.37 -2.77 11.84
CA ARG A 75 15.40 -1.96 11.16
C ARG A 75 15.05 -1.82 9.69
N HIS A 76 15.17 -0.60 9.20
CA HIS A 76 15.03 -0.22 7.79
C HIS A 76 15.67 1.15 7.61
N ASP A 77 15.78 1.62 6.37
CA ASP A 77 16.20 2.98 6.03
C ASP A 77 15.38 4.04 6.78
N ARG A 78 16.08 5.11 7.17
CA ARG A 78 15.51 6.22 7.93
C ARG A 78 14.34 6.89 7.18
N ASP A 79 14.47 7.05 5.87
CA ASP A 79 13.49 7.74 5.03
C ASP A 79 12.11 7.05 5.06
N LEU A 80 12.08 5.72 5.12
CA LEU A 80 10.83 4.97 5.28
C LEU A 80 10.14 5.31 6.60
N TRP A 81 10.89 5.31 7.71
CA TRP A 81 10.32 5.59 9.02
C TRP A 81 9.83 7.02 9.16
N GLU A 82 10.56 7.98 8.61
CA GLU A 82 10.12 9.38 8.57
C GLU A 82 8.85 9.53 7.73
N TRP A 83 8.79 8.89 6.56
CA TRP A 83 7.59 8.90 5.72
C TRP A 83 6.38 8.29 6.44
N MET A 84 6.53 7.11 7.06
CA MET A 84 5.46 6.46 7.81
C MET A 84 4.95 7.33 8.97
N LYS A 85 5.88 7.98 9.68
CA LYS A 85 5.54 8.89 10.78
C LYS A 85 4.72 10.08 10.28
N ILE A 86 5.15 10.75 9.21
CA ILE A 86 4.43 11.88 8.60
C ILE A 86 3.00 11.47 8.22
N LYS A 87 2.83 10.35 7.51
CA LYS A 87 1.50 9.89 7.08
C LYS A 87 0.58 9.53 8.26
N LEU A 88 1.14 9.01 9.35
CA LEU A 88 0.37 8.75 10.57
C LEU A 88 0.06 10.04 11.34
N GLU A 89 0.93 11.03 11.35
CA GLU A 89 0.69 12.32 12.03
C GLU A 89 -0.32 13.20 11.28
N ASP A 90 -0.40 13.10 9.95
CA ASP A 90 -1.46 13.69 9.12
C ASP A 90 -2.89 13.18 9.48
N GLN A 91 -3.03 12.25 10.43
CA GLN A 91 -4.31 11.93 11.10
C GLN A 91 -4.86 13.11 11.94
N HIS A 92 -4.00 14.02 12.42
CA HIS A 92 -4.31 14.96 13.51
C HIS A 92 -4.31 16.44 13.11
N GLY A 93 -4.25 16.75 11.81
CA GLY A 93 -4.31 18.12 11.26
C GLY A 93 -5.70 18.51 10.77
#